data_AF-A0A1F9PPH6-F1
#
_entry.id   AF-A0A1F9PPH6-F1
#
_cell.length_a   1.000
_cell.length_b   1.000
_cell.length_c   1.000
_cell.angle_alpha   90.00
_cell.angle_beta   90.00
_cell.angle_gamma   90.00
#
_symmetry.space_group_name_H-M   'P 1'
#
loop_
_entity.id
_entity.type
_entity.pdbx_description
1 polymer ?
#
loop_
_entity_poly.entity_id
_entity_poly.type
_entity_poly.pdbx_seq_one_letter_code
_entity_poly.pdbx_strand_id
1 'polypeptide(L)' 'MTQGEENLRLNEERYKESVGTATDVIDADTLLTRTRVNYWTAVYDHQMSKAQMLWAVGGINELLPQENQPRHVP' A
#
# COMPACT_ATOMS: atom_id res chain seq x y z
N MET A 1 -10.02 4.79 -9.63
CA MET A 1 -9.28 6.04 -9.37
C MET A 1 -9.18 6.23 -7.88
N THR A 2 -7.98 6.51 -7.35
CA THR A 2 -7.82 6.83 -5.93
C THR A 2 -8.13 8.32 -5.71
N GLN A 3 -8.65 8.69 -4.52
CA GLN A 3 -9.02 10.09 -4.24
C GLN A 3 -7.84 11.07 -4.41
N GLY A 4 -6.60 10.63 -4.17
CA GLY A 4 -5.40 11.46 -4.37
C GLY A 4 -5.09 11.75 -5.85
N GLU A 5 -5.35 10.81 -6.75
CA GLU A 5 -5.10 10.99 -8.20
C GLU A 5 -6.08 11.99 -8.81
N GLU A 6 -7.35 11.93 -8.39
CA GLU A 6 -8.36 12.89 -8.86
C GLU A 6 -8.10 14.30 -8.31
N ASN A 7 -7.59 14.40 -7.08
CA ASN A 7 -7.19 15.68 -6.48
C ASN A 7 -6.01 16.32 -7.23
N LEU A 8 -4.98 15.53 -7.59
CA LEU A 8 -3.87 16.00 -8.41
C LEU A 8 -4.34 16.46 -9.79
N ARG A 9 -5.18 15.66 -10.47
CA ARG A 9 -5.73 15.99 -11.79
C ARG A 9 -6.49 17.32 -11.77
N LEU A 10 -7.34 17.53 -10.76
CA LEU A 10 -8.12 18.76 -10.62
C LEU A 10 -7.22 19.99 -10.39
N ASN A 11 -6.18 19.87 -9.58
CA ASN A 11 -5.25 20.97 -9.32
C ASN A 11 -4.38 21.29 -10.54
N GLU A 12 -3.96 20.30 -11.31
CA GLU A 12 -3.27 20.53 -12.59
C GLU A 12 -4.16 21.25 -13.61
N GLU A 13 -5.44 20.90 -13.70
CA GLU A 13 -6.41 21.62 -14.55
C GLU A 13 -6.57 23.08 -14.10
N ARG A 14 -6.74 23.33 -12.80
CA ARG A 14 -6.85 24.69 -12.25
C ARG A 14 -5.61 25.53 -12.50
N TYR A 15 -4.42 24.93 -12.38
CA TYR A 15 -3.15 25.61 -12.68
C TYR A 15 -3.03 25.98 -14.16
N LYS A 16 -3.44 25.09 -15.09
CA LYS A 16 -3.44 25.36 -16.54
C LYS A 16 -4.39 26.51 -16.91
N GLU A 17 -5.55 26.57 -16.26
CA GLU A 17 -6.53 27.65 -16.44
C GLU A 17 -6.13 28.95 -15.71
N SER A 18 -4.96 28.99 -15.06
CA SER A 18 -4.51 30.12 -14.21
C SER A 18 -5.46 30.48 -13.06
N VAL A 19 -6.31 29.54 -12.64
CA VAL A 19 -7.26 29.66 -11.51
C VAL A 19 -6.72 28.99 -10.23
N GLY A 20 -5.55 28.36 -10.31
CA GLY A 20 -4.83 27.73 -9.20
C GLY A 20 -3.34 28.08 -9.22
N THR A 21 -2.63 27.74 -8.15
CA THR A 21 -1.21 28.05 -8.01
C THR A 21 -0.33 26.81 -8.18
N ALA A 22 0.95 27.01 -8.50
CA ALA A 22 1.92 25.91 -8.58
C ALA A 22 2.06 25.17 -7.23
N THR A 23 1.83 25.87 -6.12
CA THR A 23 1.85 25.30 -4.77
C THR A 23 0.74 24.26 -4.58
N ASP A 24 -0.48 24.53 -5.08
CA ASP A 24 -1.62 23.60 -4.96
C ASP A 24 -1.34 22.26 -5.67
N VAL A 25 -0.65 22.30 -6.80
CA VAL A 25 -0.24 21.09 -7.55
C VAL A 25 0.79 20.28 -6.77
N ILE A 26 1.80 20.95 -6.19
CA ILE A 26 2.85 20.31 -5.39
C ILE A 26 2.27 19.69 -4.11
N ASP A 27 1.32 20.37 -3.47
CA ASP A 27 0.63 19.84 -2.28
C ASP A 27 -0.21 18.61 -2.63
N ALA A 28 -0.90 18.62 -3.77
CA ALA A 28 -1.67 17.49 -4.25
C ALA A 28 -0.79 16.26 -4.56
N ASP A 29 0.37 16.45 -5.19
CA ASP A 29 1.32 15.37 -5.47
C ASP A 29 1.96 14.82 -4.17
N THR A 30 2.27 15.71 -3.23
CA THR A 30 2.75 15.32 -1.90
C THR A 30 1.70 14.49 -1.15
N LEU A 31 0.43 14.89 -1.20
CA LEU A 31 -0.68 14.17 -0.59
C LEU A 31 -0.89 12.79 -1.23
N LEU A 32 -0.82 12.72 -2.57
CA LEU A 32 -0.90 11.46 -3.29
C LEU A 32 0.23 10.51 -2.88
N THR A 33 1.46 11.02 -2.82
CA THR A 33 2.64 10.26 -2.40
C THR A 33 2.49 9.74 -0.98
N ARG A 34 2.05 10.57 -0.02
CA ARG A 34 1.76 10.13 1.36
C ARG A 34 0.68 9.06 1.42
N THR A 35 -0.39 9.22 0.64
CA THR A 35 -1.49 8.25 0.60
C THR A 35 -1.00 6.89 0.10
N ARG A 36 -0.15 6.87 -0.93
CA ARG A 36 0.46 5.64 -1.44
C ARG A 36 1.36 4.98 -0.42
N VAL A 37 2.21 5.75 0.27
CA VAL A 37 3.06 5.21 1.35
C VAL A 37 2.20 4.62 2.47
N ASN A 38 1.20 5.37 2.96
CA ASN A 38 0.31 4.92 4.02
C ASN A 38 -0.43 3.63 3.65
N TYR A 39 -0.87 3.49 2.39
CA TYR A 39 -1.49 2.25 1.90
C TYR A 39 -0.54 1.05 2.04
N TRP A 40 0.70 1.18 1.56
CA TRP A 40 1.68 0.10 1.67
C TRP A 40 2.06 -0.20 3.12
N THR A 41 2.24 0.83 3.95
CA THR A 41 2.48 0.67 5.39
C THR A 41 1.35 -0.13 6.03
N ALA A 42 0.07 0.20 5.77
CA ALA A 42 -1.06 -0.54 6.32
C ALA A 42 -1.09 -2.00 5.86
N VAL A 43 -0.72 -2.28 4.61
CA VAL A 43 -0.62 -3.65 4.10
C VAL A 43 0.48 -4.42 4.83
N TYR A 44 1.67 -3.83 5.00
CA TYR A 44 2.77 -4.47 5.72
C TYR A 44 2.46 -4.66 7.20
N ASP A 45 1.88 -3.66 7.86
CA ASP A 45 1.49 -3.72 9.27
C ASP A 45 0.45 -4.83 9.51
N HIS A 46 -0.49 -5.03 8.57
CA HIS A 46 -1.44 -6.13 8.65
C HIS A 46 -0.75 -7.49 8.58
N GLN A 47 0.18 -7.68 7.62
CA GLN A 47 0.92 -8.94 7.49
C GLN A 47 1.83 -9.19 8.69
N MET A 48 2.47 -8.15 9.21
CA MET A 48 3.32 -8.23 10.39
C MET A 48 2.50 -8.60 11.63
N SER A 49 1.34 -7.96 11.82
CA SER A 49 0.42 -8.28 12.92
C SER A 49 -0.08 -9.72 12.84
N LYS A 50 -0.38 -10.21 11.64
CA LYS A 50 -0.75 -11.60 11.40
C LYS A 50 0.39 -12.56 11.76
N ALA A 51 1.62 -12.27 11.33
CA ALA A 51 2.79 -13.06 11.66
C ALA A 51 3.07 -13.08 13.18
N GLN A 52 2.97 -11.93 13.85
CA GLN A 52 3.12 -11.82 15.30
C GLN A 52 2.04 -12.62 16.05
N MET A 53 0.79 -12.55 15.59
CA MET A 53 -0.31 -13.35 16.15
C MET A 53 -0.01 -14.85 16.05
N LEU A 54 0.38 -15.33 14.86
CA LEU A 54 0.70 -16.74 14.63
C LEU A 54 1.92 -17.20 15.45
N TRP A 55 2.91 -16.32 15.62
CA TRP A 55 4.05 -16.56 16.50
C TRP A 55 3.63 -16.71 17.96
N ALA A 56 2.80 -15.80 18.47
CA ALA A 56 2.32 -15.81 19.86
C ALA A 56 1.43 -17.03 20.17
N VAL A 57 0.66 -17.51 19.19
CA VAL A 57 -0.20 -18.70 19.32
C VAL A 57 0.61 -20.01 19.17
N GLY A 58 1.89 -19.93 18.78
CA GLY A 58 2.75 -21.11 18.57
C GLY A 58 2.55 -21.81 17.22
N GLY A 59 1.77 -21.21 16.31
CA GLY A 59 1.41 -21.73 14.99
C GLY A 59 2.39 -21.37 13.87
N ILE A 60 3.67 -21.12 14.20
CA ILE A 60 4.71 -20.75 13.22
C ILE A 60 4.80 -21.78 12.06
N ASN A 61 4.45 -23.03 12.33
CA ASN A 61 4.47 -24.12 11.36
C ASN A 61 3.38 -24.00 10.26
N GLU A 62 2.34 -23.18 10.45
CA GLU A 62 1.28 -22.96 9.45
C GLU A 62 1.65 -21.89 8.40
N LEU A 63 2.65 -21.05 8.68
CA LEU A 63 3.16 -20.04 7.75
C LEU A 63 4.21 -20.61 6.78
N LEU A 64 4.77 -21.77 7.11
CA LEU A 64 5.68 -22.48 6.22
C LEU A 64 4.85 -23.29 5.22
N PRO A 65 5.15 -23.24 3.91
CA PRO A 65 4.60 -24.20 2.97
C PRO A 65 4.92 -25.60 3.49
N GLN A 66 3.90 -26.44 3.65
CA GLN A 66 4.09 -27.85 3.98
C GLN A 66 4.83 -28.51 2.80
N GLU A 67 6.16 -28.52 2.86
CA GLU A 67 7.04 -29.25 1.94
C GLU A 67 6.94 -30.76 2.25
N ASN A 68 5.74 -31.31 2.16
CA ASN A 68 5.44 -32.72 2.34
C ASN A 68 4.62 -33.21 1.15
N GLN A 69 5.18 -33.07 -0.04
CA GLN A 69 4.86 -34.00 -1.12
C GLN A 69 5.94 -35.08 -1.11
N PRO A 70 5.64 -36.34 -0.72
CA PRO A 70 6.57 -37.42 -0.98
C PRO A 70 6.78 -37.47 -2.49
N ARG A 71 8.03 -37.21 -2.90
CA ARG A 71 8.46 -37.34 -4.29
C ARG A 71 8.12 -38.76 -4.72
N HIS A 72 7.04 -38.91 -5.49
CA HIS A 72 6.68 -40.19 -6.06
C HIS A 72 7.75 -40.49 -7.11
N VAL A 73 8.75 -41.25 -6.70
CA VAL A 73 9.72 -41.85 -7.63
C VAL A 73 9.05 -43.08 -8.24
N PRO A 74 8.96 -43.16 -9.58
CA PRO A 74 8.52 -44.38 -10.26
C PRO A 74 9.57 -45.49 -10.15
#